data_AF-A0A7Y2AFV3-F1
#
_entry.id   AF-A0A7Y2AFV3-F1
#
_cell.length_a   1.000
_cell.length_b   1.000
_cell.length_c   1.000
_cell.angle_alpha   90.00
_cell.angle_beta   90.00
_cell.angle_gamma   90.00
#
_symmetry.space_group_name_H-M   'P 1'
#
loop_
_entity.id
_entity.type
_entity.pdbx_description
1 polymer ?
#
loop_
_entity_poly.entity_id
_entity_poly.type
_entity_poly.pdbx_seq_one_letter_code
_entity_poly.pdbx_strand_id
1 'polypeptide(L)'
;MIKPIVKPLTATLSLLTLCIATIAYACQVPVFRYALERWPADNYEIVVLHDRPLTAADEIRVGKLREWDRQSPQSSNFQFRSVQVGQPDDKRGMTQRDREIWKAHGKPKSPILAVLYPSTAAEVPDRLIHAGPLRDLPLDSVVDSPLRRTIADRLISGESAVWIFVPSGNQEQDAAAYKRLTDQVAINEATLELPEQEEIVEEEAILEQVEIELRLDFSIVTLNRDDPKEQFLLKMLLGSEEDLNSIQQPMAFPVLGRGRVLYALVGKGINEETIGLASRFMIGPCSCQVKNQNPGFDLLMTYPWDEKIGAAKLSDPIPEVTGEPVLLTIPPGKSARP
;
A
#
# COMPACT_ATOMS: atom_id res chain seq x y z
N MET A 1 -38.31 -15.42 80.39
CA MET A 1 -39.36 -16.06 79.58
C MET A 1 -39.42 -15.34 78.22
N ILE A 2 -39.27 -16.11 77.14
CA ILE A 2 -39.60 -15.80 75.74
C ILE A 2 -38.81 -14.64 75.07
N LYS A 3 -37.80 -15.02 74.27
CA LYS A 3 -37.10 -14.16 73.29
C LYS A 3 -38.06 -13.73 72.16
N PRO A 4 -38.02 -12.49 71.67
CA PRO A 4 -38.57 -12.15 70.37
C PRO A 4 -37.50 -12.34 69.28
N ILE A 5 -37.96 -12.93 68.18
CA ILE A 5 -37.23 -13.22 66.95
C ILE A 5 -37.01 -11.89 66.19
N VAL A 6 -35.77 -11.50 65.96
CA VAL A 6 -35.41 -10.40 65.05
C VAL A 6 -34.88 -11.03 63.76
N LYS A 7 -35.63 -10.93 62.67
CA LYS A 7 -35.16 -11.24 61.30
C LYS A 7 -34.48 -9.98 60.74
N PRO A 8 -33.28 -10.06 60.14
CA PRO A 8 -32.73 -8.94 59.40
C PRO A 8 -33.38 -8.88 58.01
N LEU A 9 -33.96 -7.72 57.71
CA LEU A 9 -34.53 -7.35 56.42
C LEU A 9 -33.39 -7.12 55.43
N THR A 10 -33.34 -7.91 54.36
CA THR A 10 -32.40 -7.76 53.25
C THR A 10 -32.73 -6.51 52.45
N ALA A 11 -31.87 -5.49 52.51
CA ALA A 11 -31.92 -4.33 51.63
C ALA A 11 -31.08 -4.60 50.38
N THR A 12 -31.74 -5.02 49.30
CA THR A 12 -31.13 -5.20 47.98
C THR A 12 -31.17 -3.84 47.26
N LEU A 13 -30.04 -3.12 47.25
CA LEU A 13 -29.89 -1.90 46.46
C LEU A 13 -29.42 -2.29 45.05
N SER A 14 -30.36 -2.44 44.12
CA SER A 14 -30.05 -2.67 42.71
C SER A 14 -29.58 -1.37 42.06
N LEU A 15 -28.26 -1.24 41.86
CA LEU A 15 -27.66 -0.16 41.07
C LEU A 15 -27.76 -0.57 39.59
N LEU A 16 -28.74 0.01 38.87
CA LEU A 16 -28.91 -0.18 37.44
C LEU A 16 -27.92 0.74 36.70
N THR A 17 -26.69 0.25 36.48
CA THR A 17 -25.70 0.97 35.68
C THR A 17 -26.07 0.81 34.20
N LEU A 18 -26.64 1.87 33.61
CA LEU A 18 -26.94 1.94 32.19
C LEU A 18 -25.60 2.07 31.43
N CYS A 19 -25.04 0.96 30.97
CA CYS A 19 -23.93 0.97 30.02
C CYS A 19 -24.44 1.52 28.68
N ILE A 20 -24.19 2.80 28.42
CA ILE A 20 -24.25 3.35 27.07
C ILE A 20 -23.06 2.74 26.33
N ALA A 21 -23.28 1.59 25.69
CA ALA A 21 -22.34 1.07 24.71
C ALA A 21 -22.39 2.04 23.53
N THR A 22 -21.39 2.92 23.42
CA THR A 22 -21.10 3.60 22.17
C THR A 22 -20.81 2.50 21.15
N ILE A 23 -21.76 2.25 20.26
CA ILE A 23 -21.56 1.38 19.11
C ILE A 23 -20.47 2.07 18.30
N ALA A 24 -19.26 1.51 18.33
CA ALA A 24 -18.22 1.93 17.40
C ALA A 24 -18.69 1.52 16.02
N TYR A 25 -19.20 2.47 15.25
CA TYR A 25 -19.53 2.26 13.84
C TYR A 25 -18.26 1.83 13.13
N ALA A 26 -18.18 0.55 12.77
CA ALA A 26 -17.13 0.08 11.88
C ALA A 26 -17.43 0.68 10.51
N CYS A 27 -16.47 1.44 9.97
CA CYS A 27 -16.55 2.03 8.63
C CYS A 27 -16.86 0.92 7.62
N GLN A 28 -18.07 0.95 7.03
CA GLN A 28 -18.51 -0.02 6.01
C GLN A 28 -17.91 0.26 4.62
N VAL A 29 -17.06 1.28 4.50
CA VAL A 29 -16.38 1.59 3.24
C VAL A 29 -15.43 0.44 2.85
N PRO A 30 -15.53 -0.06 1.60
CA PRO A 30 -14.64 -1.10 1.09
C PRO A 30 -13.16 -0.73 1.19
N VAL A 31 -12.29 -1.72 1.40
CA VAL A 31 -10.84 -1.52 1.50
C VAL A 31 -10.30 -0.72 0.31
N PHE A 32 -10.69 -1.06 -0.93
CA PHE A 32 -10.21 -0.34 -2.11
C PHE A 32 -10.55 1.16 -2.09
N ARG A 33 -11.76 1.49 -1.65
CA ARG A 33 -12.26 2.86 -1.61
C ARG A 33 -11.60 3.65 -0.49
N TYR A 34 -11.52 3.04 0.70
CA TYR A 34 -10.81 3.64 1.82
C TYR A 34 -9.32 3.87 1.47
N ALA A 35 -8.68 2.90 0.82
CA ALA A 35 -7.31 3.02 0.36
C ALA A 35 -7.12 4.17 -0.63
N LEU A 36 -8.04 4.35 -1.57
CA LEU A 36 -7.99 5.47 -2.52
C LEU A 36 -8.11 6.80 -1.79
N GLU A 37 -9.11 6.95 -0.92
CA GLU A 37 -9.45 8.22 -0.31
C GLU A 37 -8.53 8.63 0.85
N ARG A 38 -8.03 7.65 1.63
CA ARG A 38 -7.43 7.89 2.96
C ARG A 38 -6.01 7.37 3.12
N TRP A 39 -5.54 6.47 2.27
CA TRP A 39 -4.16 5.99 2.37
C TRP A 39 -3.26 6.80 1.42
N PRO A 40 -2.51 7.81 1.91
CA PRO A 40 -1.53 8.48 1.08
C PRO A 40 -0.52 7.47 0.57
N ALA A 41 -0.02 7.63 -0.65
CA ALA A 41 0.99 6.73 -1.20
C ALA A 41 2.29 6.81 -0.39
N ASP A 42 2.90 5.67 -0.09
CA ASP A 42 4.10 5.58 0.74
C ASP A 42 5.33 6.10 0.00
N ASN A 43 6.18 6.83 0.71
CA ASN A 43 7.37 7.45 0.12
C ASN A 43 8.51 6.43 -0.05
N TYR A 44 8.89 6.23 -1.30
CA TYR A 44 10.14 5.58 -1.67
C TYR A 44 11.36 6.42 -1.27
N GLU A 45 12.52 5.81 -1.11
CA GLU A 45 13.78 6.53 -0.93
C GLU A 45 14.61 6.48 -2.21
N ILE A 46 14.92 7.64 -2.78
CA ILE A 46 15.86 7.77 -3.88
C ILE A 46 17.12 8.45 -3.35
N VAL A 47 18.26 7.78 -3.46
CA VAL A 47 19.53 8.25 -2.91
C VAL A 47 20.59 8.29 -3.99
N VAL A 48 21.31 9.40 -4.09
CA VAL A 48 22.54 9.49 -4.90
C VAL A 48 23.75 9.54 -3.97
N LEU A 49 24.58 8.50 -4.04
CA LEU A 49 25.82 8.36 -3.27
C LEU A 49 27.01 8.75 -4.14
N HIS A 50 27.89 9.63 -3.65
CA HIS A 50 29.08 10.06 -4.39
C HIS A 50 30.26 10.39 -3.47
N ASP A 51 31.50 10.11 -3.89
CA ASP A 51 32.73 10.38 -3.10
C ASP A 51 33.47 11.66 -3.53
N ARG A 52 32.96 12.32 -4.57
CA ARG A 52 33.58 13.48 -5.22
C ARG A 52 32.49 14.47 -5.64
N PRO A 53 32.86 15.72 -5.97
CA PRO A 53 31.92 16.68 -6.57
C PRO A 53 31.26 16.07 -7.82
N LEU A 54 29.95 16.28 -7.95
CA LEU A 54 29.20 15.82 -9.12
C LEU A 54 29.69 16.54 -10.37
N THR A 55 29.72 15.83 -11.50
CA THR A 55 30.00 16.47 -12.78
C THR A 55 28.81 17.33 -13.22
N ALA A 56 29.02 18.30 -14.11
CA ALA A 56 27.91 19.12 -14.63
C ALA A 56 26.74 18.29 -15.20
N ALA A 57 27.03 17.15 -15.82
CA ALA A 57 25.99 16.24 -16.32
C ALA A 57 25.25 15.49 -15.20
N ASP A 58 25.93 15.16 -14.10
CA ASP A 58 25.29 14.50 -12.95
C ASP A 58 24.50 15.51 -12.11
N GLU A 59 24.95 16.76 -12.02
CA GLU A 59 24.22 17.86 -11.37
C GLU A 59 22.87 18.13 -12.04
N ILE A 60 22.78 18.03 -13.37
CA ILE A 60 21.49 18.16 -14.09
C ILE A 60 20.51 17.05 -13.65
N ARG A 61 21.00 15.81 -13.52
CA ARG A 61 20.20 14.65 -13.08
C ARG A 61 19.76 14.77 -11.62
N VAL A 62 20.70 15.13 -10.73
CA VAL A 62 20.41 15.35 -9.31
C VAL A 62 19.47 16.55 -9.11
N GLY A 63 19.65 17.63 -9.87
CA GLY A 63 18.75 18.77 -9.86
C GLY A 63 17.32 18.40 -10.27
N LYS A 64 17.17 17.54 -11.28
CA LYS A 64 15.86 16.99 -11.68
C LYS A 64 15.19 16.20 -10.55
N LEU A 65 15.93 15.32 -9.87
CA LEU A 65 15.42 14.56 -8.73
C LEU A 65 15.00 15.47 -7.56
N ARG A 66 15.79 16.52 -7.26
CA ARG A 66 15.43 17.52 -6.23
C ARG A 66 14.15 18.28 -6.56
N GLU A 67 13.98 18.67 -7.83
CA GLU A 67 12.77 19.40 -8.22
C GLU A 67 11.52 18.52 -8.14
N TRP A 68 11.62 17.26 -8.58
CA TRP A 68 10.53 16.30 -8.43
C TRP A 68 10.23 15.99 -6.95
N ASP A 69 11.25 15.85 -6.11
CA ASP A 69 11.08 15.67 -4.66
C ASP A 69 10.36 16.86 -4.00
N ARG A 70 10.62 18.08 -4.45
CA ARG A 70 9.89 19.28 -3.98
C ARG A 70 8.40 19.25 -4.36
N GLN A 71 8.04 18.55 -5.44
CA GLN A 71 6.68 18.35 -5.91
C GLN A 71 6.05 17.05 -5.36
N SER A 72 6.84 16.19 -4.73
CA SER A 72 6.44 14.89 -4.17
C SER A 72 5.16 14.95 -3.32
N PRO A 73 4.97 15.93 -2.39
CA PRO A 73 3.74 16.01 -1.60
C PRO A 73 2.45 16.18 -2.43
N GLN A 74 2.56 16.56 -3.71
CA GLN A 74 1.44 16.82 -4.60
C GLN A 74 1.34 15.79 -5.74
N SER A 75 2.46 15.22 -6.18
CA SER A 75 2.47 14.45 -7.42
C SER A 75 3.35 13.21 -7.48
N SER A 76 4.24 12.91 -6.54
CA SER A 76 5.12 11.72 -6.62
C SER A 76 5.38 11.14 -5.25
N ASN A 77 5.37 9.82 -5.06
CA ASN A 77 5.58 9.23 -3.72
C ASN A 77 7.03 8.83 -3.46
N PHE A 78 7.94 9.79 -3.38
CA PHE A 78 9.33 9.52 -2.98
C PHE A 78 9.99 10.68 -2.23
N GLN A 79 11.07 10.38 -1.53
CA GLN A 79 11.98 11.34 -0.93
C GLN A 79 13.37 11.23 -1.56
N PHE A 80 14.00 12.37 -1.86
CA PHE A 80 15.34 12.39 -2.45
C PHE A 80 16.44 12.83 -1.48
N ARG A 81 17.56 12.09 -1.47
CA ARG A 81 18.79 12.46 -0.76
C ARG A 81 20.01 12.41 -1.68
N SER A 82 20.83 13.44 -1.62
CA SER A 82 22.19 13.43 -2.20
C SER A 82 23.18 13.32 -1.06
N VAL A 83 23.99 12.28 -1.05
CA VAL A 83 24.91 11.99 0.05
C VAL A 83 26.33 11.89 -0.47
N GLN A 84 27.17 12.82 0.00
CA GLN A 84 28.60 12.74 -0.21
C GLN A 84 29.21 11.76 0.80
N VAL A 85 30.14 10.91 0.36
CA VAL A 85 30.83 9.92 1.18
C VAL A 85 32.25 10.41 1.49
N GLY A 86 32.69 10.28 2.74
CA GLY A 86 33.95 10.78 3.29
C GLY A 86 33.93 12.14 4.05
N GLN A 87 32.83 12.90 4.15
CA GLN A 87 32.77 14.14 4.96
C GLN A 87 32.48 13.91 6.47
N PRO A 88 32.86 14.83 7.36
CA PRO A 88 32.62 14.71 8.81
C PRO A 88 31.13 14.62 9.21
N ASP A 89 30.23 15.27 8.45
CA ASP A 89 28.78 15.22 8.66
C ASP A 89 28.12 13.94 8.09
N ASP A 90 28.87 13.09 7.38
CA ASP A 90 28.37 11.83 6.81
C ASP A 90 27.88 10.86 7.86
N LYS A 91 28.44 10.93 9.08
CA LYS A 91 27.98 10.10 10.20
C LYS A 91 26.54 10.42 10.62
N ARG A 92 26.02 11.60 10.26
CA ARG A 92 24.63 12.03 10.54
C ARG A 92 23.71 11.89 9.32
N GLY A 93 24.24 11.93 8.09
CA GLY A 93 23.45 11.87 6.85
C GLY A 93 23.32 10.48 6.20
N MET A 94 24.30 9.58 6.40
CA MET A 94 24.26 8.24 5.82
C MET A 94 23.50 7.26 6.73
N THR A 95 22.52 6.58 6.15
CA THR A 95 21.89 5.43 6.80
C THR A 95 22.83 4.22 6.81
N GLN A 96 22.49 3.18 7.59
CA GLN A 96 23.21 1.91 7.52
C GLN A 96 23.13 1.29 6.12
N ARG A 97 21.98 1.43 5.46
CA ARG A 97 21.76 0.91 4.12
C ARG A 97 22.61 1.63 3.07
N ASP A 98 22.76 2.95 3.18
CA ASP A 98 23.62 3.74 2.29
C ASP A 98 25.08 3.24 2.35
N ARG A 99 25.57 2.89 3.56
CA ARG A 99 26.92 2.35 3.76
C ARG A 99 27.10 0.97 3.12
N GLU A 100 26.11 0.11 3.23
CA GLU A 100 26.13 -1.23 2.61
C GLU A 100 26.13 -1.15 1.09
N ILE A 101 25.24 -0.32 0.53
CA ILE A 101 25.18 -0.08 -0.92
C ILE A 101 26.50 0.48 -1.42
N TRP A 102 27.05 1.50 -0.76
CA TRP A 102 28.34 2.08 -1.14
C TRP A 102 29.47 1.05 -1.11
N LYS A 103 29.56 0.27 -0.02
CA LYS A 103 30.59 -0.78 0.15
C LYS A 103 30.48 -1.84 -0.95
N ALA A 104 29.27 -2.25 -1.33
CA ALA A 104 29.03 -3.22 -2.39
C ALA A 104 29.52 -2.73 -3.77
N HIS A 105 29.56 -1.41 -3.99
CA HIS A 105 30.02 -0.80 -5.25
C HIS A 105 31.51 -0.42 -5.26
N GLY A 106 32.21 -0.59 -4.13
CA GLY A 106 33.66 -0.41 -4.02
C GLY A 106 34.13 1.02 -4.31
N LYS A 107 34.85 1.22 -5.42
CA LYS A 107 35.33 2.53 -5.89
C LYS A 107 34.63 2.91 -7.19
N PRO A 108 33.36 3.32 -7.13
CA PRO A 108 32.59 3.54 -8.34
C PRO A 108 33.15 4.73 -9.14
N LYS A 109 33.13 4.63 -10.47
CA LYS A 109 33.59 5.70 -11.36
C LYS A 109 32.54 6.79 -11.58
N SER A 110 31.29 6.48 -11.26
CA SER A 110 30.09 7.32 -11.35
C SER A 110 29.42 7.38 -9.97
N PRO A 111 28.69 8.45 -9.63
CA PRO A 111 27.74 8.41 -8.52
C PRO A 111 26.81 7.19 -8.64
N ILE A 112 26.41 6.63 -7.50
CA ILE A 112 25.47 5.50 -7.41
C ILE A 112 24.07 6.05 -7.17
N LEU A 113 23.12 5.69 -8.03
CA LEU A 113 21.70 5.86 -7.79
C LEU A 113 21.18 4.60 -7.09
N ALA A 114 20.62 4.78 -5.89
CA ALA A 114 19.88 3.77 -5.18
C ALA A 114 18.40 4.14 -5.13
N VAL A 115 17.52 3.16 -5.37
CA VAL A 115 16.07 3.31 -5.20
C VAL A 115 15.59 2.21 -4.26
N LEU A 116 14.94 2.61 -3.17
CA LEU A 116 14.47 1.72 -2.14
C LEU A 116 12.97 1.85 -1.93
N TYR A 117 12.33 0.71 -1.64
CA TYR A 117 10.96 0.63 -1.16
C TYR A 117 10.74 1.49 0.09
N PRO A 118 9.50 1.93 0.36
CA PRO A 118 9.18 2.66 1.57
C PRO A 118 9.53 1.90 2.86
N SER A 119 9.75 2.62 3.96
CA SER A 119 10.05 2.00 5.26
C SER A 119 8.88 1.23 5.87
N THR A 120 7.67 1.54 5.42
CA THR A 120 6.42 0.85 5.78
C THR A 120 6.25 -0.49 5.06
N ALA A 121 6.96 -0.72 3.95
CA ALA A 121 6.95 -1.99 3.21
C ALA A 121 7.86 -3.03 3.89
N ALA A 122 7.57 -3.35 5.16
CA ALA A 122 8.39 -4.21 6.00
C ALA A 122 8.48 -5.66 5.51
N GLU A 123 7.50 -6.10 4.72
CA GLU A 123 7.46 -7.44 4.10
C GLU A 123 8.43 -7.57 2.92
N VAL A 124 8.88 -6.45 2.34
CA VAL A 124 9.75 -6.46 1.16
C VAL A 124 11.21 -6.72 1.56
N PRO A 125 11.85 -7.79 1.05
CA PRO A 125 13.22 -8.13 1.41
C PRO A 125 14.19 -7.03 1.04
N ASP A 126 15.11 -6.67 1.95
CA ASP A 126 16.23 -5.75 1.73
C ASP A 126 15.88 -4.33 1.24
N ARG A 127 14.59 -4.07 0.97
CA ARG A 127 13.97 -2.88 0.41
C ARG A 127 14.65 -2.30 -0.83
N LEU A 128 15.60 -2.99 -1.47
CA LEU A 128 16.43 -2.42 -2.53
C LEU A 128 15.91 -2.81 -3.91
N ILE A 129 15.39 -1.85 -4.67
CA ILE A 129 14.95 -2.07 -6.05
C ILE A 129 16.13 -1.94 -7.00
N HIS A 130 16.91 -0.88 -6.86
CA HIS A 130 18.04 -0.61 -7.76
C HIS A 130 19.20 -0.01 -6.99
N ALA A 131 20.41 -0.45 -7.34
CA ALA A 131 21.64 0.24 -7.05
C ALA A 131 22.57 0.08 -8.25
N GLY A 132 23.04 1.21 -8.80
CA GLY A 132 23.93 1.22 -9.95
C GLY A 132 24.37 2.64 -10.29
N PRO A 133 25.29 2.82 -11.25
CA PRO A 133 25.66 4.13 -11.75
C PRO A 133 24.43 5.01 -12.06
N LEU A 134 24.47 6.28 -11.66
CA LEU A 134 23.40 7.28 -11.85
C LEU A 134 22.92 7.40 -13.31
N ARG A 135 23.74 6.98 -14.27
CA ARG A 135 23.46 7.08 -15.71
C ARG A 135 22.90 5.80 -16.32
N ASP A 136 22.81 4.71 -15.57
CA ASP A 136 22.38 3.41 -16.09
C ASP A 136 20.88 3.34 -16.37
N LEU A 137 20.09 4.22 -15.73
CA LEU A 137 18.65 4.29 -15.93
C LEU A 137 18.21 5.67 -16.44
N PRO A 138 17.22 5.72 -17.34
CA PRO A 138 16.43 6.93 -17.56
C PRO A 138 15.71 7.30 -16.26
N LEU A 139 15.87 8.54 -15.77
CA LEU A 139 15.25 8.94 -14.50
C LEU A 139 13.73 8.94 -14.57
N ASP A 140 13.15 9.29 -15.72
CA ASP A 140 11.71 9.29 -15.92
C ASP A 140 11.10 7.89 -15.73
N SER A 141 11.80 6.84 -16.17
CA SER A 141 11.30 5.46 -16.00
C SER A 141 11.32 5.00 -14.55
N VAL A 142 12.03 5.68 -13.64
CA VAL A 142 12.02 5.34 -12.21
C VAL A 142 10.67 5.70 -11.59
N VAL A 143 10.16 6.89 -11.91
CA VAL A 143 8.97 7.47 -11.27
C VAL A 143 7.71 7.40 -12.12
N ASP A 144 7.81 6.95 -13.37
CA ASP A 144 6.67 6.94 -14.30
C ASP A 144 6.81 5.88 -15.40
N SER A 145 5.71 5.30 -15.84
CA SER A 145 5.65 4.42 -17.01
C SER A 145 4.23 4.34 -17.58
N PRO A 146 4.07 4.02 -18.88
CA PRO A 146 2.75 3.88 -19.51
C PRO A 146 1.75 3.01 -18.73
N LEU A 147 2.17 1.86 -18.20
CA LEU A 147 1.28 1.00 -17.42
C LEU A 147 0.93 1.61 -16.05
N ARG A 148 1.87 2.25 -15.36
CA ARG A 148 1.56 2.95 -14.10
C ARG A 148 0.50 4.03 -14.29
N ARG A 149 0.58 4.81 -15.37
CA ARG A 149 -0.45 5.79 -15.74
C ARG A 149 -1.78 5.12 -16.03
N THR A 150 -1.78 4.05 -16.83
CA THR A 150 -3.01 3.29 -17.14
C THR A 150 -3.66 2.75 -15.87
N ILE A 151 -2.89 2.20 -14.94
CA ILE A 151 -3.38 1.71 -13.65
C ILE A 151 -3.99 2.86 -12.85
N ALA A 152 -3.30 3.99 -12.75
CA ALA A 152 -3.80 5.15 -12.01
C ALA A 152 -5.10 5.73 -12.63
N ASP A 153 -5.16 5.84 -13.96
CA ASP A 153 -6.33 6.31 -14.70
C ASP A 153 -7.54 5.38 -14.49
N ARG A 154 -7.31 4.06 -14.43
CA ARG A 154 -8.36 3.08 -14.15
C ARG A 154 -8.86 3.16 -12.71
N LEU A 155 -7.95 3.18 -11.73
CA LEU A 155 -8.30 3.29 -10.31
C LEU A 155 -9.05 4.59 -10.01
N ILE A 156 -8.64 5.72 -10.60
CA ILE A 156 -9.36 6.98 -10.41
C ILE A 156 -10.72 6.99 -11.12
N SER A 157 -10.89 6.23 -12.20
CA SER A 157 -12.17 6.11 -12.90
C SER A 157 -13.24 5.31 -12.13
N GLY A 158 -12.90 4.79 -10.93
CA GLY A 158 -13.80 4.06 -10.06
C GLY A 158 -13.58 2.54 -10.05
N GLU A 159 -12.60 2.01 -10.79
CA GLU A 159 -12.30 0.58 -10.72
C GLU A 159 -11.85 0.18 -9.31
N SER A 160 -12.40 -0.91 -8.78
CA SER A 160 -12.06 -1.40 -7.44
C SER A 160 -10.62 -1.90 -7.37
N ALA A 161 -10.15 -2.56 -8.43
CA ALA A 161 -8.77 -3.00 -8.55
C ALA A 161 -8.34 -3.22 -9.99
N VAL A 162 -7.05 -3.02 -10.24
CA VAL A 162 -6.39 -3.36 -11.50
C VAL A 162 -5.41 -4.50 -11.24
N TRP A 163 -5.60 -5.62 -11.94
CA TRP A 163 -4.69 -6.77 -11.90
C TRP A 163 -3.58 -6.61 -12.93
N ILE A 164 -2.32 -6.60 -12.47
CA ILE A 164 -1.17 -6.66 -13.37
C ILE A 164 -0.85 -8.13 -13.65
N PHE A 165 -0.98 -8.56 -14.89
CA PHE A 165 -0.53 -9.87 -15.35
C PHE A 165 0.87 -9.77 -15.97
N VAL A 166 1.80 -10.57 -15.48
CA VAL A 166 3.18 -10.67 -15.99
C VAL A 166 3.36 -12.06 -16.64
N PRO A 167 3.44 -12.17 -17.97
CA PRO A 167 3.68 -13.44 -18.65
C PRO A 167 5.08 -13.98 -18.33
N SER A 168 5.24 -15.30 -18.33
CA SER A 168 6.52 -15.98 -18.14
C SER A 168 7.39 -16.03 -19.41
N GLY A 169 6.78 -15.86 -20.59
CA GLY A 169 7.40 -16.15 -21.87
C GLY A 169 7.10 -17.57 -22.38
N ASN A 170 6.48 -18.43 -21.56
CA ASN A 170 5.92 -19.69 -22.00
C ASN A 170 4.45 -19.50 -22.39
N GLN A 171 4.19 -19.46 -23.71
CA GLN A 171 2.87 -19.17 -24.27
C GLN A 171 1.74 -20.07 -23.74
N GLU A 172 1.99 -21.36 -23.53
CA GLU A 172 0.97 -22.29 -23.04
C GLU A 172 0.62 -22.01 -21.58
N GLN A 173 1.63 -21.83 -20.72
CA GLN A 173 1.42 -21.49 -19.31
C GLN A 173 0.76 -20.12 -19.16
N ASP A 174 1.20 -19.14 -19.96
CA ASP A 174 0.71 -17.77 -19.93
C ASP A 174 -0.75 -17.71 -20.37
N ALA A 175 -1.11 -18.37 -21.47
CA ALA A 175 -2.49 -18.43 -21.94
C ALA A 175 -3.41 -19.11 -20.91
N ALA A 176 -2.96 -20.21 -20.31
CA ALA A 176 -3.74 -20.91 -19.29
C ALA A 176 -3.93 -20.06 -18.03
N ALA A 177 -2.89 -19.37 -17.56
CA ALA A 177 -2.97 -18.50 -16.38
C ALA A 177 -3.81 -17.25 -16.64
N TYR A 178 -3.62 -16.58 -17.77
CA TYR A 178 -4.39 -15.41 -18.16
C TYR A 178 -5.88 -15.75 -18.29
N LYS A 179 -6.22 -16.90 -18.86
CA LYS A 179 -7.60 -17.38 -18.93
C LYS A 179 -8.20 -17.57 -17.54
N ARG A 180 -7.52 -18.26 -16.62
CA ARG A 180 -8.00 -18.45 -15.25
C ARG A 180 -8.20 -17.11 -14.53
N LEU A 181 -7.27 -16.17 -14.70
CA LEU A 181 -7.39 -14.83 -14.13
C LEU A 181 -8.63 -14.11 -14.68
N THR A 182 -8.77 -14.08 -16.01
CA THR A 182 -9.89 -13.39 -16.69
C THR A 182 -11.23 -13.99 -16.30
N ASP A 183 -11.36 -15.32 -16.35
CA ASP A 183 -12.60 -16.02 -16.01
C ASP A 183 -12.99 -15.75 -14.55
N GLN A 184 -12.05 -15.87 -13.62
CA GLN A 184 -12.36 -15.71 -12.20
C GLN A 184 -12.64 -14.24 -11.83
N VAL A 185 -11.93 -13.30 -12.43
CA VAL A 185 -12.20 -11.87 -12.25
C VAL A 185 -13.64 -11.55 -12.67
N ALA A 186 -14.07 -12.02 -13.85
CA ALA A 186 -15.45 -11.84 -14.32
C ALA A 186 -16.49 -12.53 -13.41
N ILE A 187 -16.19 -13.73 -12.90
CA ILE A 187 -17.06 -14.40 -11.93
C ILE A 187 -17.17 -13.57 -10.64
N ASN A 188 -16.06 -13.07 -10.12
CA ASN A 188 -16.04 -12.29 -8.89
C ASN A 188 -16.82 -10.99 -9.06
N GLU A 189 -16.68 -10.30 -10.20
CA GLU A 189 -17.50 -9.12 -10.52
C GLU A 189 -19.00 -9.40 -10.51
N ALA A 190 -19.40 -10.54 -11.05
CA ALA A 190 -20.81 -10.91 -11.15
C ALA A 190 -21.42 -11.47 -9.86
N THR A 191 -20.60 -11.89 -8.89
CA THR A 191 -21.07 -12.67 -7.74
C THR A 191 -20.71 -12.10 -6.37
N LEU A 192 -19.72 -11.22 -6.29
CA LEU A 192 -19.37 -10.55 -5.05
C LEU A 192 -20.25 -9.31 -4.86
N GLU A 193 -20.48 -8.97 -3.60
CA GLU A 193 -21.28 -7.82 -3.21
C GLU A 193 -20.44 -6.89 -2.35
N LEU A 194 -20.59 -5.59 -2.57
CA LEU A 194 -20.00 -4.59 -1.69
C LEU A 194 -20.71 -4.63 -0.32
N PRO A 195 -20.00 -4.34 0.78
CA PRO A 195 -20.60 -4.12 2.09
C PRO A 195 -21.79 -3.16 2.02
N GLU A 196 -22.87 -3.48 2.73
CA GLU A 196 -24.03 -2.60 2.87
C GLU A 196 -23.57 -1.24 3.41
N GLN A 197 -23.90 -0.18 2.69
CA GLN A 197 -23.80 1.18 3.21
C GLN A 197 -25.13 1.41 3.98
N GLU A 198 -25.10 1.43 5.31
CA GLU A 198 -26.32 1.65 6.09
C GLU A 198 -26.83 3.07 5.80
N GLU A 199 -28.06 3.20 5.27
CA GLU A 199 -28.71 4.46 4.88
C GLU A 199 -28.74 5.50 6.03
N ILE A 200 -27.67 6.28 6.17
CA ILE A 200 -27.70 7.54 6.92
C ILE A 200 -27.99 8.62 5.88
N VAL A 201 -28.96 9.51 6.16
CA VAL A 201 -29.37 10.62 5.26
C VAL A 201 -28.19 11.52 4.84
N GLU A 202 -27.08 11.48 5.56
CA GLU A 202 -25.82 12.14 5.23
C GLU A 202 -25.07 11.45 4.06
N GLU A 203 -25.24 10.14 3.85
CA GLU A 203 -24.59 9.36 2.78
C GLU A 203 -25.14 9.71 1.39
N GLU A 204 -26.45 9.89 1.21
CA GLU A 204 -27.03 10.26 -0.10
C GLU A 204 -26.48 11.60 -0.61
N ALA A 205 -26.38 12.60 0.28
CA ALA A 205 -25.84 13.91 -0.06
C ALA A 205 -24.32 13.87 -0.34
N ILE A 206 -23.58 12.94 0.29
CA ILE A 206 -22.15 12.72 0.01
C ILE A 206 -21.97 11.95 -1.30
N LEU A 207 -22.81 10.95 -1.57
CA LEU A 207 -22.82 10.18 -2.82
C LEU A 207 -23.06 11.06 -4.05
N GLU A 208 -23.88 12.11 -3.93
CA GLU A 208 -24.07 13.11 -4.99
C GLU A 208 -22.85 14.04 -5.20
N GLN A 209 -21.97 14.16 -4.20
CA GLN A 209 -20.82 15.07 -4.22
C GLN A 209 -19.50 14.39 -4.60
N VAL A 210 -19.40 13.08 -4.45
CA VAL A 210 -18.18 12.35 -4.84
C VAL A 210 -18.07 12.23 -6.35
N GLU A 211 -16.89 12.57 -6.89
CA GLU A 211 -16.64 12.52 -8.33
C GLU A 211 -16.37 11.10 -8.85
N ILE A 212 -15.96 10.21 -7.94
CA ILE A 212 -15.62 8.81 -8.24
C ILE A 212 -16.77 7.93 -7.78
N GLU A 213 -17.41 7.24 -8.71
CA GLU A 213 -18.48 6.29 -8.42
C GLU A 213 -17.96 5.09 -7.60
N LEU A 214 -18.75 4.64 -6.62
CA LEU A 214 -18.47 3.40 -5.91
C LEU A 214 -19.02 2.22 -6.72
N ARG A 215 -18.15 1.51 -7.44
CA ARG A 215 -18.52 0.31 -8.20
C ARG A 215 -17.61 -0.86 -7.90
N LEU A 216 -18.13 -2.06 -8.10
CA LEU A 216 -17.36 -3.30 -8.13
C LEU A 216 -16.94 -3.57 -9.58
N ASP A 217 -15.68 -3.31 -9.87
CA ASP A 217 -15.12 -3.41 -11.23
C ASP A 217 -13.63 -3.74 -11.14
N PHE A 218 -13.19 -4.73 -11.91
CA PHE A 218 -11.84 -5.25 -11.91
C PHE A 218 -11.33 -5.34 -13.34
N SER A 219 -10.17 -4.75 -13.60
CA SER A 219 -9.54 -4.88 -14.92
C SER A 219 -8.22 -5.61 -14.86
N ILE A 220 -7.75 -6.05 -16.03
CA ILE A 220 -6.43 -6.67 -16.19
C ILE A 220 -5.59 -5.79 -17.12
N VAL A 221 -4.33 -5.58 -16.76
CA VAL A 221 -3.28 -5.01 -17.63
C VAL A 221 -2.14 -6.01 -17.76
N THR A 222 -1.57 -6.14 -18.96
CA THR A 222 -0.45 -7.06 -19.20
C THR A 222 0.87 -6.30 -19.22
N LEU A 223 1.75 -6.63 -18.27
CA LEU A 223 3.13 -6.14 -18.19
C LEU A 223 4.07 -7.11 -18.90
N ASN A 224 4.44 -6.79 -20.14
CA ASN A 224 5.38 -7.60 -20.90
C ASN A 224 6.81 -7.47 -20.34
N ARG A 225 7.47 -8.61 -20.07
CA ARG A 225 8.82 -8.64 -19.49
C ARG A 225 9.87 -7.93 -20.35
N ASP A 226 9.67 -7.90 -21.66
CA ASP A 226 10.61 -7.31 -22.61
C ASP A 226 10.28 -5.85 -22.99
N ASP A 227 9.23 -5.25 -22.40
CA ASP A 227 8.91 -3.84 -22.70
C ASP A 227 9.96 -2.92 -22.07
N PRO A 228 10.77 -2.20 -22.87
CA PRO A 228 11.84 -1.34 -22.34
C PRO A 228 11.30 -0.18 -21.49
N LYS A 229 10.04 0.23 -21.66
CA LYS A 229 9.43 1.32 -20.89
C LYS A 229 8.97 0.89 -19.50
N GLU A 230 8.81 -0.41 -19.29
CA GLU A 230 8.24 -0.98 -18.06
C GLU A 230 9.27 -1.75 -17.22
N GLN A 231 10.55 -1.76 -17.64
CA GLN A 231 11.60 -2.51 -16.95
C GLN A 231 11.73 -2.16 -15.46
N PHE A 232 11.54 -0.88 -15.11
CA PHE A 232 11.60 -0.48 -13.70
C PHE A 232 10.37 -0.96 -12.91
N LEU A 233 9.17 -0.89 -13.51
CA LEU A 233 7.95 -1.44 -12.91
C LEU A 233 8.08 -2.96 -12.71
N LEU A 234 8.58 -3.68 -13.71
CA LEU A 234 8.87 -5.11 -13.58
C LEU A 234 9.85 -5.38 -12.44
N LYS A 235 10.93 -4.60 -12.36
CA LYS A 235 11.94 -4.74 -11.30
C LYS A 235 11.37 -4.50 -9.91
N MET A 236 10.43 -3.55 -9.78
CA MET A 236 9.68 -3.38 -8.55
C MET A 236 8.91 -4.67 -8.24
N LEU A 237 7.95 -5.07 -9.09
CA LEU A 237 7.10 -6.23 -8.82
C LEU A 237 7.88 -7.52 -8.52
N LEU A 238 8.99 -7.79 -9.22
CA LEU A 238 9.80 -8.98 -8.96
C LEU A 238 10.68 -8.86 -7.70
N GLY A 239 10.97 -7.64 -7.24
CA GLY A 239 11.73 -7.37 -6.03
C GLY A 239 10.87 -7.20 -4.78
N SER A 240 9.55 -7.37 -4.86
CA SER A 240 8.67 -7.22 -3.69
C SER A 240 8.70 -8.43 -2.76
N GLU A 241 9.08 -9.61 -3.25
CA GLU A 241 9.18 -10.85 -2.49
C GLU A 241 10.49 -11.58 -2.87
N GLU A 242 11.01 -12.44 -1.98
CA GLU A 242 12.39 -12.93 -2.04
C GLU A 242 12.68 -13.81 -3.27
N ASP A 243 11.70 -14.58 -3.71
CA ASP A 243 11.85 -15.62 -4.72
C ASP A 243 11.39 -15.20 -6.13
N LEU A 244 10.56 -14.16 -6.27
CA LEU A 244 9.91 -13.80 -7.54
C LEU A 244 10.89 -13.55 -8.69
N ASN A 245 12.04 -12.92 -8.43
CA ASN A 245 13.07 -12.70 -9.46
C ASN A 245 13.58 -14.02 -10.09
N SER A 246 13.53 -15.13 -9.36
CA SER A 246 14.02 -16.43 -9.81
C SER A 246 12.95 -17.31 -10.47
N ILE A 247 11.67 -16.94 -10.32
CA ILE A 247 10.55 -17.77 -10.76
C ILE A 247 10.20 -17.45 -12.22
N GLN A 248 10.23 -18.48 -13.07
CA GLN A 248 9.86 -18.42 -14.48
C GLN A 248 8.42 -18.92 -14.72
N GLN A 249 7.46 -18.29 -14.04
CA GLN A 249 6.04 -18.59 -14.17
C GLN A 249 5.23 -17.31 -14.36
N PRO A 250 4.02 -17.38 -14.95
CA PRO A 250 3.16 -16.22 -15.04
C PRO A 250 2.80 -15.74 -13.64
N MET A 251 2.68 -14.42 -13.48
CA MET A 251 2.37 -13.80 -12.19
C MET A 251 1.17 -12.86 -12.35
N ALA A 252 0.38 -12.71 -11.29
CA ALA A 252 -0.69 -11.73 -11.21
C ALA A 252 -0.60 -10.95 -9.90
N PHE A 253 -0.72 -9.63 -9.97
CA PHE A 253 -0.62 -8.72 -8.83
C PHE A 253 -1.88 -7.83 -8.77
N PRO A 254 -2.72 -7.93 -7.72
CA PRO A 254 -3.84 -7.02 -7.54
C PRO A 254 -3.34 -5.65 -7.07
N VAL A 255 -3.85 -4.57 -7.69
CA VAL A 255 -3.54 -3.19 -7.32
C VAL A 255 -4.82 -2.44 -6.98
N LEU A 256 -4.85 -1.76 -5.83
CA LEU A 256 -6.00 -0.98 -5.36
C LEU A 256 -5.60 0.41 -4.84
N GLY A 257 -6.60 1.27 -4.59
CA GLY A 257 -6.39 2.56 -3.94
C GLY A 257 -5.42 3.46 -4.70
N ARG A 258 -4.45 4.06 -4.00
CA ARG A 258 -3.40 4.90 -4.60
C ARG A 258 -2.21 4.09 -5.15
N GLY A 259 -2.49 2.95 -5.78
CA GLY A 259 -1.48 2.07 -6.36
C GLY A 259 -0.90 1.02 -5.40
N ARG A 260 -1.64 0.63 -4.35
CA ARG A 260 -1.22 -0.43 -3.43
C ARG A 260 -1.31 -1.80 -4.08
N VAL A 261 -0.17 -2.44 -4.27
CA VAL A 261 0.00 -3.81 -4.76
C VAL A 261 -0.06 -4.78 -3.59
N LEU A 262 -0.87 -5.83 -3.70
CA LEU A 262 -0.87 -6.95 -2.75
C LEU A 262 0.24 -7.97 -3.09
N TYR A 263 0.14 -9.18 -2.56
CA TYR A 263 1.05 -10.28 -2.84
C TYR A 263 0.89 -10.85 -4.25
N ALA A 264 1.93 -11.51 -4.77
CA ALA A 264 1.92 -12.15 -6.07
C ALA A 264 1.15 -13.47 -6.07
N LEU A 265 0.33 -13.68 -7.09
CA LEU A 265 -0.19 -15.01 -7.46
C LEU A 265 0.70 -15.59 -8.56
N VAL A 266 1.27 -16.77 -8.36
CA VAL A 266 2.31 -17.32 -9.24
C VAL A 266 1.90 -18.66 -9.85
N GLY A 267 1.95 -18.77 -11.18
CA GLY A 267 1.74 -20.03 -11.91
C GLY A 267 0.38 -20.68 -11.62
N LYS A 268 0.41 -21.84 -10.94
CA LYS A 268 -0.82 -22.55 -10.51
C LYS A 268 -1.52 -21.88 -9.33
N GLY A 269 -0.82 -21.01 -8.61
CA GLY A 269 -1.40 -20.11 -7.62
C GLY A 269 -2.25 -18.99 -8.23
N ILE A 270 -2.28 -18.83 -9.56
CA ILE A 270 -3.31 -18.04 -10.24
C ILE A 270 -4.51 -18.98 -10.47
N ASN A 271 -5.42 -19.05 -9.50
CA ASN A 271 -6.58 -19.95 -9.52
C ASN A 271 -7.81 -19.34 -8.84
N GLU A 272 -8.96 -20.00 -8.96
CA GLU A 272 -10.25 -19.55 -8.43
C GLU A 272 -10.18 -19.10 -6.96
N GLU A 273 -9.62 -19.94 -6.09
CA GLU A 273 -9.57 -19.70 -4.65
C GLU A 273 -8.76 -18.45 -4.32
N THR A 274 -7.53 -18.38 -4.81
CA THR A 274 -6.58 -17.29 -4.52
C THR A 274 -7.02 -15.94 -5.10
N ILE A 275 -7.55 -15.93 -6.34
CA ILE A 275 -8.11 -14.73 -6.96
C ILE A 275 -9.36 -14.30 -6.19
N GLY A 276 -10.21 -15.24 -5.79
CA GLY A 276 -11.39 -14.98 -4.97
C GLY A 276 -11.05 -14.41 -3.59
N LEU A 277 -10.01 -14.92 -2.92
CA LEU A 277 -9.54 -14.40 -1.63
C LEU A 277 -9.05 -12.96 -1.75
N ALA A 278 -8.19 -12.67 -2.75
CA ALA A 278 -7.72 -11.31 -2.98
C ALA A 278 -8.87 -10.36 -3.34
N SER A 279 -9.81 -10.79 -4.18
CA SER A 279 -10.97 -9.98 -4.58
C SER A 279 -11.86 -9.63 -3.37
N ARG A 280 -12.20 -10.63 -2.54
CA ARG A 280 -12.98 -10.44 -1.31
C ARG A 280 -12.28 -9.54 -0.30
N PHE A 281 -10.95 -9.63 -0.20
CA PHE A 281 -10.18 -8.72 0.65
C PHE A 281 -10.32 -7.27 0.17
N MET A 282 -10.16 -7.00 -1.13
CA MET A 282 -10.20 -5.64 -1.69
C MET A 282 -11.57 -4.98 -1.56
N ILE A 283 -12.64 -5.75 -1.72
CA ILE A 283 -14.02 -5.24 -1.66
C ILE A 283 -14.67 -5.34 -0.27
N GLY A 284 -14.05 -6.06 0.67
CA GLY A 284 -14.56 -6.23 2.02
C GLY A 284 -14.46 -4.96 2.87
N PRO A 285 -15.05 -4.95 4.08
CA PRO A 285 -15.05 -3.78 4.96
C PRO A 285 -13.63 -3.47 5.47
N CYS A 286 -13.26 -2.19 5.49
CA CYS A 286 -11.96 -1.75 6.00
C CYS A 286 -11.90 -1.76 7.54
N SER A 287 -11.77 -2.95 8.14
CA SER A 287 -11.82 -3.15 9.59
C SER A 287 -10.70 -2.47 10.38
N CYS A 288 -9.51 -2.33 9.81
CA CYS A 288 -8.34 -1.79 10.52
C CYS A 288 -8.16 -0.28 10.31
N GLN A 289 -8.67 0.32 9.22
CA GLN A 289 -8.44 1.70 8.73
C GLN A 289 -6.95 2.11 8.60
N VAL A 290 -6.04 1.46 9.32
CA VAL A 290 -4.61 1.66 9.40
C VAL A 290 -3.96 0.91 8.26
N LYS A 291 -3.45 1.67 7.30
CA LYS A 291 -2.74 1.17 6.12
C LYS A 291 -1.67 0.11 6.45
N ASN A 292 -0.83 0.38 7.45
CA ASN A 292 0.30 -0.49 7.80
C ASN A 292 -0.10 -1.85 8.40
N GLN A 293 -1.39 -2.07 8.66
CA GLN A 293 -1.93 -3.39 9.05
C GLN A 293 -2.51 -4.17 7.85
N ASN A 294 -2.45 -3.59 6.65
CA ASN A 294 -2.87 -4.23 5.41
C ASN A 294 -1.63 -4.70 4.64
N PRO A 295 -1.67 -5.88 3.99
CA PRO A 295 -0.52 -6.42 3.27
C PRO A 295 -0.13 -5.55 2.08
N GLY A 296 1.11 -5.70 1.62
CA GLY A 296 1.58 -5.13 0.35
C GLY A 296 2.35 -3.81 0.45
N PHE A 297 2.57 -3.20 -0.71
CA PHE A 297 3.35 -1.99 -0.91
C PHE A 297 2.71 -1.11 -1.98
N ASP A 298 3.01 0.17 -2.02
CA ASP A 298 2.47 1.05 -3.07
C ASP A 298 3.44 1.16 -4.22
N LEU A 299 2.96 1.23 -5.46
CA LEU A 299 3.80 1.52 -6.63
C LEU A 299 4.44 2.91 -6.49
N LEU A 300 5.73 3.02 -6.83
CA LEU A 300 6.37 4.31 -7.09
C LEU A 300 5.75 4.90 -8.36
N MET A 301 5.08 6.04 -8.27
CA MET A 301 4.53 6.71 -9.45
C MET A 301 4.40 8.22 -9.25
N THR A 302 4.40 8.95 -10.36
CA THR A 302 4.05 10.37 -10.40
C THR A 302 2.59 10.51 -10.82
N TYR A 303 1.69 10.74 -9.86
CA TYR A 303 0.28 10.94 -10.10
C TYR A 303 -0.36 11.89 -9.06
N PRO A 304 -1.17 12.88 -9.48
CA PRO A 304 -1.75 13.88 -8.59
C PRO A 304 -3.02 13.35 -7.91
N TRP A 305 -2.87 12.35 -7.05
CA TRP A 305 -4.00 11.64 -6.43
C TRP A 305 -4.99 12.57 -5.72
N ASP A 306 -4.52 13.50 -4.89
CA ASP A 306 -5.40 14.38 -4.12
C ASP A 306 -6.19 15.36 -4.99
N GLU A 307 -5.58 15.88 -6.07
CA GLU A 307 -6.29 16.70 -7.05
C GLU A 307 -7.40 15.90 -7.73
N LYS A 308 -7.10 14.66 -8.10
CA LYS A 308 -8.00 13.80 -8.87
C LYS A 308 -9.11 13.17 -8.05
N ILE A 309 -8.89 12.93 -6.76
CA ILE A 309 -9.90 12.39 -5.85
C ILE A 309 -10.88 13.49 -5.42
N GLY A 310 -10.40 14.73 -5.29
CA GLY A 310 -11.22 15.84 -4.81
C GLY A 310 -11.43 15.83 -3.29
N ALA A 311 -12.30 16.74 -2.83
CA ALA A 311 -12.52 16.99 -1.41
C ALA A 311 -13.58 16.09 -0.78
N ALA A 312 -14.61 15.70 -1.54
CA ALA A 312 -15.68 14.82 -1.07
C ALA A 312 -15.18 13.38 -1.00
N LYS A 313 -15.43 12.71 0.13
CA LYS A 313 -14.99 11.33 0.40
C LYS A 313 -16.10 10.56 1.10
N LEU A 314 -16.28 9.29 0.74
CA LEU A 314 -17.25 8.38 1.37
C LEU A 314 -16.76 7.87 2.73
N SER A 315 -15.46 7.65 2.85
CA SER A 315 -14.83 7.26 4.10
C SER A 315 -14.74 8.41 5.07
N ASP A 316 -14.75 8.11 6.36
CA ASP A 316 -14.37 9.05 7.42
C ASP A 316 -12.86 9.06 7.69
N PRO A 317 -12.29 10.17 8.18
CA PRO A 317 -10.91 10.16 8.68
C PRO A 317 -10.81 9.30 9.93
N ILE A 318 -9.63 8.69 10.13
CA ILE A 318 -9.28 8.18 11.46
C ILE A 318 -9.30 9.38 12.43
N PRO A 319 -10.06 9.32 13.53
CA PRO A 319 -10.05 10.38 14.53
C PRO A 319 -8.64 10.62 15.04
N GLU A 320 -8.19 11.88 15.07
CA GLU A 320 -6.94 12.21 15.76
C GLU A 320 -7.12 11.91 17.25
N VAL A 321 -6.29 11.01 17.78
CA VAL A 321 -6.28 10.73 19.23
C VAL A 321 -5.62 11.91 19.94
N THR A 322 -6.41 12.94 20.23
CA THR A 322 -5.97 14.07 21.05
C THR A 322 -6.18 13.72 22.53
N GLY A 323 -5.27 12.92 23.08
CA GLY A 323 -5.30 12.55 24.50
C GLY A 323 -4.05 11.80 24.94
N GLU A 324 -3.62 12.00 26.19
CA GLU A 324 -2.55 11.19 26.78
C GLU A 324 -2.99 9.72 26.88
N PRO A 325 -2.11 8.75 26.61
CA PRO A 325 -2.44 7.33 26.75
C PRO A 325 -2.95 7.02 28.16
N VAL A 326 -4.19 6.55 28.26
CA VAL A 326 -4.75 6.12 29.54
C VAL A 326 -4.31 4.70 29.83
N LEU A 327 -3.62 4.50 30.95
CA LEU A 327 -3.31 3.17 31.49
C LEU A 327 -4.62 2.47 31.88
N LEU A 328 -5.03 1.49 31.09
CA LEU A 328 -6.14 0.61 31.44
C LEU A 328 -5.66 -0.44 32.44
N THR A 329 -6.28 -0.50 33.61
CA THR A 329 -6.05 -1.58 34.58
C THR A 329 -6.66 -2.87 34.05
N ILE A 330 -5.82 -3.85 33.69
CA ILE A 330 -6.27 -5.18 33.28
C ILE A 330 -6.88 -5.88 34.52
N PRO A 331 -8.15 -6.32 34.48
CA PRO A 331 -8.74 -7.07 35.59
C PRO A 331 -7.97 -8.38 35.83
N PRO A 332 -7.79 -8.81 37.08
CA PRO A 332 -7.17 -10.10 37.37
C PRO A 332 -7.97 -11.22 36.70
N GLY A 333 -7.30 -12.00 35.84
CA GLY A 333 -7.91 -13.12 35.13
C GLY A 333 -8.52 -14.12 36.11
N LYS A 334 -9.64 -14.76 35.71
CA LYS A 334 -10.27 -15.82 36.51
C LYS A 334 -9.23 -16.92 36.78
N SER A 335 -8.85 -17.08 38.04
CA SER A 335 -8.05 -18.23 38.48
C SER A 335 -8.75 -19.51 38.03
N ALA A 336 -8.05 -20.35 37.27
CA ALA A 336 -8.53 -21.69 36.92
C ALA A 336 -8.95 -22.38 38.23
N ARG A 337 -10.22 -22.81 38.30
CA ARG A 337 -10.68 -23.59 39.44
C ARG A 337 -9.91 -24.92 39.43
N PRO A 338 -9.44 -25.39 40.60
CA PRO A 338 -8.63 -26.61 40.71
C PRO A 338 -9.39 -27.87 40.27
#